data_AF-A0A8H9JDP5-F1
#
_entry.id   AF-A0A8H9JDP5-F1
#
_cell.length_a   1.000
_cell.length_b   1.000
_cell.length_c   1.000
_cell.angle_alpha   90.00
_cell.angle_beta   90.00
_cell.angle_gamma   90.00
#
_symmetry.space_group_name_H-M   'P 1'
#
loop_
_entity.id
_entity.type
_entity.pdbx_description
1 polymer ?
#
loop_
_entity_poly.entity_id
_entity_poly.type
_entity_poly.pdbx_seq_one_letter_code
_entity_poly.pdbx_strand_id
1 'polypeptide(L)'
;MGQKVDSLYRTFTASAAIGAHLLVKTNGSTANSVAIATAGSDVIGCSTENAIASGSKGAIRLFNGGGTVKLTAAGAITVNALVYVSGSAGKIDGTVNGRPIGIALEAATADGDIVEVMPFITRSTDVKGVAADYAIARGQHTTVAASDTVVTGLSTVVSVVASMESDPVDDPFMCSAAKGDQAGAPAAGSVYIKTWKNTGGTDPTPLAATTFSKLVNWIAVGTL
;
A
#
# COMPACT_ATOMS: atom_id res chain seq x y z
N MET A 1 -27.04 -19.23 12.12
CA MET A 1 -26.26 -19.60 13.32
C MET A 1 -24.80 -19.77 12.91
N GLY A 2 -23.86 -19.16 13.62
CA GLY A 2 -22.43 -19.37 13.38
C GLY A 2 -22.00 -20.70 14.01
N GLN A 3 -21.32 -21.56 13.25
CA GLN A 3 -20.72 -22.77 13.78
C GLN A 3 -19.28 -22.48 14.19
N LYS A 4 -18.92 -22.81 15.44
CA LYS A 4 -17.52 -22.84 15.87
C LYS A 4 -16.81 -23.98 15.14
N VAL A 5 -15.64 -23.69 14.58
CA VAL A 5 -14.80 -24.69 13.91
C VAL A 5 -13.39 -24.53 14.47
N ASP A 6 -12.92 -25.56 15.17
CA ASP A 6 -11.59 -25.60 15.80
C ASP A 6 -10.53 -26.26 14.89
N SER A 7 -10.91 -26.58 13.64
CA SER A 7 -10.04 -27.12 12.60
C SER A 7 -9.50 -26.01 11.69
N LEU A 8 -8.39 -26.30 11.00
CA LEU A 8 -7.82 -25.47 9.93
C LEU A 8 -8.75 -25.40 8.69
N TYR A 9 -9.74 -26.29 8.61
CA TYR A 9 -10.69 -26.39 7.52
C TYR A 9 -12.10 -26.02 7.97
N ARG A 10 -12.77 -25.19 7.17
CA ARG A 10 -14.19 -24.87 7.36
C ARG A 10 -14.95 -25.05 6.06
N THR A 11 -16.15 -25.62 6.16
CA THR A 11 -17.03 -25.84 5.01
C THR A 11 -17.80 -24.57 4.67
N PHE A 12 -17.79 -24.19 3.40
CA PHE A 12 -18.56 -23.08 2.83
C PHE A 12 -19.33 -23.53 1.59
N THR A 13 -20.38 -22.80 1.24
CA THR A 13 -21.05 -22.95 -0.06
C THR A 13 -20.30 -22.13 -1.12
N ALA A 14 -19.94 -22.75 -2.24
CA ALA A 14 -19.29 -22.04 -3.34
C ALA A 14 -20.33 -21.26 -4.17
N SER A 15 -20.10 -19.96 -4.38
CA SER A 15 -20.98 -19.09 -5.19
C SER A 15 -20.82 -19.29 -6.71
N ALA A 16 -19.72 -19.90 -7.12
CA ALA A 16 -19.41 -20.34 -8.48
C ALA A 16 -18.54 -21.61 -8.38
N ALA A 17 -18.23 -22.26 -9.51
CA ALA A 17 -17.28 -23.37 -9.50
C ALA A 17 -15.89 -22.89 -9.06
N ILE A 18 -15.27 -23.60 -8.11
CA ILE A 18 -13.95 -23.32 -7.57
C ILE A 18 -13.05 -24.53 -7.87
N GLY A 19 -12.02 -24.34 -8.67
CA GLY A 19 -11.00 -25.38 -8.92
C GLY A 19 -10.18 -25.74 -7.68
N ALA A 20 -9.33 -26.74 -7.81
CA ALA A 20 -8.42 -27.14 -6.74
C ALA A 20 -7.34 -26.08 -6.48
N HIS A 21 -6.92 -25.94 -5.22
CA HIS A 21 -5.81 -25.06 -4.80
C HIS A 21 -5.94 -23.59 -5.20
N LEU A 22 -7.18 -23.09 -5.33
CA LEU A 22 -7.47 -21.70 -5.67
C LEU A 22 -7.78 -20.88 -4.42
N LEU A 23 -7.31 -19.64 -4.42
CA LEU A 23 -7.59 -18.65 -3.40
C LEU A 23 -9.08 -18.28 -3.40
N VAL A 24 -9.62 -18.14 -2.18
CA VAL A 24 -11.02 -17.77 -1.98
C VAL A 24 -11.17 -16.57 -1.05
N LYS A 25 -12.25 -15.84 -1.26
CA LYS A 25 -12.71 -14.74 -0.39
C LYS A 25 -14.12 -15.05 0.12
N THR A 26 -14.53 -14.38 1.20
CA THR A 26 -15.94 -14.38 1.59
C THR A 26 -16.78 -13.72 0.50
N ASN A 27 -17.96 -14.29 0.25
CA ASN A 27 -18.95 -13.63 -0.58
C ASN A 27 -19.80 -12.70 0.30
N GLY A 28 -19.74 -11.40 0.02
CA GLY A 28 -20.45 -10.38 0.79
C GLY A 28 -21.98 -10.46 0.66
N SER A 29 -22.50 -11.14 -0.35
CA SER A 29 -23.94 -11.20 -0.65
C SER A 29 -24.67 -12.37 0.00
N THR A 30 -23.96 -13.38 0.52
CA THR A 30 -24.59 -14.57 1.10
C THR A 30 -23.76 -15.14 2.24
N ALA A 31 -24.36 -15.25 3.42
CA ALA A 31 -23.69 -15.78 4.60
C ALA A 31 -23.17 -17.21 4.37
N ASN A 32 -22.02 -17.54 4.96
CA ASN A 32 -21.36 -18.85 4.83
C ASN A 32 -21.08 -19.29 3.38
N SER A 33 -20.88 -18.33 2.47
CA SER A 33 -20.49 -18.62 1.09
C SER A 33 -19.17 -17.94 0.72
N VAL A 34 -18.50 -18.54 -0.27
CA VAL A 34 -17.19 -18.10 -0.75
C VAL A 34 -17.21 -17.93 -2.26
N ALA A 35 -16.32 -17.09 -2.75
CA ALA A 35 -16.06 -16.86 -4.17
C ALA A 35 -14.56 -16.95 -4.44
N ILE A 36 -14.19 -17.13 -5.71
CA ILE A 36 -12.80 -17.01 -6.15
C ILE A 36 -12.26 -15.61 -5.81
N ALA A 37 -11.05 -15.57 -5.26
CA ALA A 37 -10.35 -14.31 -5.04
C ALA A 37 -9.86 -13.71 -6.37
N THR A 38 -9.91 -12.39 -6.45
CA THR A 38 -9.40 -11.60 -7.58
C THR A 38 -8.39 -10.58 -7.04
N ALA A 39 -7.67 -9.89 -7.94
CA ALA A 39 -6.77 -8.80 -7.57
C ALA A 39 -7.36 -7.88 -6.47
N GLY A 40 -6.56 -7.58 -5.45
CA GLY A 40 -6.96 -6.72 -4.33
C GLY A 40 -8.01 -7.30 -3.35
N SER A 41 -8.41 -8.56 -3.49
CA SER A 41 -9.37 -9.17 -2.57
C SER A 41 -8.74 -9.52 -1.21
N ASP A 42 -9.51 -9.34 -0.13
CA ASP A 42 -9.19 -9.92 1.18
C ASP A 42 -9.40 -11.44 1.15
N VAL A 43 -8.31 -12.18 0.94
CA VAL A 43 -8.30 -13.65 0.91
C VAL A 43 -8.51 -14.20 2.32
N ILE A 44 -9.32 -15.26 2.43
CA ILE A 44 -9.54 -15.97 3.72
C ILE A 44 -8.84 -17.32 3.78
N GLY A 45 -8.47 -17.88 2.63
CA GLY A 45 -7.98 -19.24 2.51
C GLY A 45 -7.92 -19.72 1.07
N CYS A 46 -7.80 -21.04 0.90
CA CYS A 46 -7.83 -21.70 -0.41
C CYS A 46 -8.72 -22.96 -0.41
N SER A 47 -9.17 -23.36 -1.60
CA SER A 47 -9.75 -24.69 -1.81
C SER A 47 -8.69 -25.79 -1.62
N THR A 48 -9.17 -27.01 -1.39
CA THR A 48 -8.32 -28.19 -1.25
C THR A 48 -7.98 -28.78 -2.63
N GLU A 49 -7.47 -30.02 -2.65
CA GLU A 49 -7.24 -30.82 -3.86
C GLU A 49 -8.52 -31.11 -4.67
N ASN A 50 -9.69 -30.99 -4.05
CA ASN A 50 -10.97 -31.24 -4.71
C ASN A 50 -11.59 -29.94 -5.20
N ALA A 51 -11.96 -29.91 -6.49
CA ALA A 51 -12.78 -28.85 -7.03
C ALA A 51 -14.17 -28.85 -6.37
N ILE A 52 -14.73 -27.67 -6.15
CA ILE A 52 -16.04 -27.46 -5.55
C ILE A 52 -16.98 -26.96 -6.65
N ALA A 53 -18.02 -27.72 -6.96
CA ALA A 53 -19.03 -27.31 -7.92
C ALA A 53 -19.82 -26.08 -7.41
N SER A 54 -20.37 -25.29 -8.33
CA SER A 54 -21.21 -24.14 -7.99
C SER A 54 -22.40 -24.58 -7.11
N GLY A 55 -22.72 -23.77 -6.08
CA GLY A 55 -23.79 -24.03 -5.12
C GLY A 55 -23.53 -25.19 -4.16
N SER A 56 -22.41 -25.92 -4.32
CA SER A 56 -22.07 -27.06 -3.48
C SER A 56 -21.27 -26.64 -2.26
N LYS A 57 -21.31 -27.48 -1.22
CA LYS A 57 -20.49 -27.30 -0.02
C LYS A 57 -19.10 -27.89 -0.24
N GLY A 58 -18.07 -27.15 0.11
CA GLY A 58 -16.68 -27.62 0.06
C GLY A 58 -15.86 -27.09 1.22
N ALA A 59 -14.79 -27.80 1.56
CA ALA A 59 -13.86 -27.41 2.61
C ALA A 59 -12.89 -26.36 2.09
N ILE A 60 -12.70 -25.29 2.87
CA ILE A 60 -11.69 -24.26 2.64
C ILE A 60 -10.66 -24.35 3.75
N ARG A 61 -9.38 -24.39 3.38
CA ARG A 61 -8.28 -24.24 4.32
C ARG A 61 -8.10 -22.77 4.64
N LEU A 62 -8.34 -22.41 5.90
CA LEU A 62 -8.23 -21.01 6.33
C LEU A 62 -6.77 -20.64 6.61
N PHE A 63 -6.36 -19.45 6.19
CA PHE A 63 -4.96 -18.98 6.37
C PHE A 63 -4.65 -18.51 7.79
N ASN A 64 -5.65 -18.28 8.63
CA ASN A 64 -5.43 -18.10 10.06
C ASN A 64 -5.11 -19.42 10.77
N GLY A 65 -5.28 -20.55 10.08
CA GLY A 65 -4.75 -21.83 10.49
C GLY A 65 -3.26 -21.94 10.22
N GLY A 66 -2.49 -22.49 11.16
CA GLY A 66 -1.04 -22.63 10.99
C GLY A 66 -0.63 -23.59 9.85
N GLY A 67 0.63 -23.47 9.44
CA GLY A 67 1.29 -24.31 8.43
C GLY A 67 1.33 -23.70 7.03
N THR A 68 1.77 -24.50 6.07
CA THR A 68 1.87 -24.14 4.64
C THR A 68 0.64 -24.60 3.86
N VAL A 69 0.53 -24.15 2.60
CA VAL A 69 -0.56 -24.48 1.68
C VAL A 69 -0.05 -24.72 0.26
N LYS A 70 -0.70 -25.63 -0.47
CA LYS A 70 -0.51 -25.79 -1.91
C LYS A 70 -1.45 -24.84 -2.66
N LEU A 71 -0.91 -24.05 -3.59
CA LEU A 71 -1.62 -23.04 -4.37
C LEU A 71 -1.26 -23.14 -5.85
N THR A 72 -2.22 -22.84 -6.72
CA THR A 72 -2.03 -22.85 -8.18
C THR A 72 -1.41 -21.53 -8.65
N ALA A 73 -0.28 -21.60 -9.34
CA ALA A 73 0.41 -20.47 -9.93
C ALA A 73 -0.24 -20.00 -11.24
N ALA A 74 -0.18 -18.70 -11.51
CA ALA A 74 -0.62 -18.04 -12.75
C ALA A 74 0.49 -17.97 -13.82
N GLY A 75 1.72 -18.32 -13.44
CA GLY A 75 2.93 -18.17 -14.24
C GLY A 75 4.16 -18.58 -13.43
N ALA A 76 5.35 -18.25 -13.93
CA ALA A 76 6.60 -18.57 -13.26
C ALA A 76 6.75 -17.80 -11.93
N ILE A 77 7.18 -18.50 -10.88
CA ILE A 77 7.43 -17.94 -9.54
C ILE A 77 8.75 -18.52 -9.04
N THR A 78 9.65 -17.67 -8.56
CA THR A 78 10.92 -18.13 -7.98
C THR A 78 10.74 -18.53 -6.51
N VAL A 79 11.58 -19.47 -6.03
CA VAL A 79 11.62 -19.83 -4.61
C VAL A 79 11.90 -18.58 -3.76
N ASN A 80 11.26 -18.48 -2.61
CA ASN A 80 11.30 -17.36 -1.66
C ASN A 80 10.76 -16.03 -2.19
N ALA A 81 10.15 -15.99 -3.39
CA ALA A 81 9.45 -14.81 -3.84
C ALA A 81 8.21 -14.54 -3.00
N LEU A 82 7.89 -13.26 -2.81
CA LEU A 82 6.57 -12.86 -2.34
C LEU A 82 5.54 -13.23 -3.42
N VAL A 83 4.42 -13.80 -2.98
CA VAL A 83 3.32 -14.15 -3.87
C VAL A 83 2.11 -13.27 -3.63
N TYR A 84 1.41 -12.93 -4.71
CA TYR A 84 0.28 -12.03 -4.74
C TYR A 84 -0.93 -12.72 -5.36
N VAL A 85 -2.13 -12.21 -5.10
CA VAL A 85 -3.32 -12.67 -5.83
C VAL A 85 -3.17 -12.23 -7.29
N SER A 86 -3.21 -13.18 -8.22
CA SER A 86 -3.17 -12.87 -9.65
C SER A 86 -4.39 -12.06 -10.10
N GLY A 87 -4.33 -11.51 -11.30
CA GLY A 87 -5.42 -10.69 -11.88
C GLY A 87 -6.78 -11.37 -11.92
N SER A 88 -6.82 -12.71 -12.03
CA SER A 88 -8.08 -13.47 -12.13
C SER A 88 -7.93 -14.94 -11.69
N ALA A 89 -9.06 -15.64 -11.55
CA ALA A 89 -9.13 -17.09 -11.33
C ALA A 89 -8.51 -17.64 -10.02
N GLY A 90 -8.24 -16.81 -9.01
CA GLY A 90 -7.82 -17.29 -7.69
C GLY A 90 -6.44 -17.92 -7.66
N LYS A 91 -5.61 -17.69 -8.68
CA LYS A 91 -4.22 -18.16 -8.73
C LYS A 91 -3.29 -17.17 -8.06
N ILE A 92 -2.06 -17.59 -7.79
CA ILE A 92 -0.97 -16.74 -7.29
C ILE A 92 0.00 -16.32 -8.39
N ASP A 93 0.64 -15.18 -8.23
CA ASP A 93 1.68 -14.67 -9.13
C ASP A 93 2.85 -14.08 -8.32
N GLY A 94 4.05 -14.04 -8.90
CA GLY A 94 5.21 -13.32 -8.34
C GLY A 94 5.20 -11.82 -8.68
N THR A 95 4.34 -11.40 -9.60
CA THR A 95 4.12 -10.01 -9.98
C THR A 95 3.35 -9.29 -8.89
N VAL A 96 3.85 -8.12 -8.49
CA VAL A 96 3.22 -7.28 -7.47
C VAL A 96 1.81 -6.90 -7.91
N ASN A 97 0.81 -7.32 -7.12
CA ASN A 97 -0.59 -7.03 -7.38
C ASN A 97 -1.37 -6.90 -6.07
N GLY A 98 -1.23 -5.74 -5.44
CA GLY A 98 -1.72 -5.50 -4.09
C GLY A 98 -0.78 -6.09 -3.03
N ARG A 99 -1.36 -6.54 -1.92
CA ARG A 99 -0.58 -7.02 -0.77
C ARG A 99 -0.11 -8.46 -1.00
N PRO A 100 1.13 -8.80 -0.59
CA PRO A 100 1.57 -10.18 -0.65
C PRO A 100 0.73 -11.03 0.30
N ILE A 101 0.40 -12.24 -0.14
CA ILE A 101 -0.39 -13.22 0.63
C ILE A 101 0.48 -14.31 1.25
N GLY A 102 1.78 -14.34 0.93
CA GLY A 102 2.71 -15.32 1.46
C GLY A 102 4.07 -15.29 0.77
N ILE A 103 4.88 -16.33 1.05
CA ILE A 103 6.17 -16.59 0.42
C ILE A 103 6.13 -17.97 -0.24
N ALA A 104 6.58 -18.06 -1.49
CA ALA A 104 6.73 -19.32 -2.20
C ALA A 104 7.89 -20.14 -1.60
N LEU A 105 7.62 -21.39 -1.22
CA LEU A 105 8.63 -22.34 -0.74
C LEU A 105 9.14 -23.27 -1.86
N GLU A 106 8.43 -23.30 -2.98
CA GLU A 106 8.76 -24.04 -4.20
C GLU A 106 8.63 -23.10 -5.41
N ALA A 107 9.39 -23.37 -6.47
CA ALA A 107 9.28 -22.60 -7.71
C ALA A 107 8.12 -23.12 -8.58
N ALA A 108 7.48 -22.20 -9.31
CA ALA A 108 6.61 -22.51 -10.44
C ALA A 108 7.35 -22.17 -11.74
N THR A 109 7.15 -22.98 -12.77
CA THR A 109 7.70 -22.76 -14.11
C THR A 109 6.65 -22.28 -15.11
N ALA A 110 5.38 -22.54 -14.84
CA ALA A 110 4.27 -22.23 -15.74
C ALA A 110 2.95 -21.96 -15.02
N ASP A 111 1.97 -21.46 -15.78
CA ASP A 111 0.59 -21.37 -15.33
C ASP A 111 0.02 -22.77 -15.02
N GLY A 112 -0.67 -22.89 -13.89
CA GLY A 112 -1.28 -24.14 -13.43
C GLY A 112 -0.38 -24.99 -12.53
N ASP A 113 0.91 -24.67 -12.39
CA ASP A 113 1.80 -25.37 -11.46
C ASP A 113 1.29 -25.22 -10.02
N ILE A 114 1.32 -26.31 -9.26
CA ILE A 114 0.95 -26.31 -7.84
C ILE A 114 2.22 -26.13 -7.03
N VAL A 115 2.29 -25.04 -6.25
CA VAL A 115 3.45 -24.72 -5.41
C VAL A 115 3.08 -24.60 -3.95
N GLU A 116 4.03 -24.93 -3.08
CA GLU A 116 3.90 -24.67 -1.65
C GLU A 116 4.18 -23.22 -1.28
N VAL A 117 3.32 -22.68 -0.42
CA VAL A 117 3.40 -21.31 0.06
C VAL A 117 3.23 -21.29 1.57
N MET A 118 4.04 -20.48 2.24
CA MET A 118 3.80 -20.06 3.61
C MET A 118 2.90 -18.82 3.60
N PRO A 119 1.61 -18.93 3.99
CA PRO A 119 0.68 -17.82 3.93
C PRO A 119 0.97 -16.80 5.04
N PHE A 120 0.69 -15.53 4.75
CA PHE A 120 0.68 -14.48 5.76
C PHE A 120 -0.70 -14.31 6.38
N ILE A 121 -0.75 -14.01 7.68
CA ILE A 121 -1.97 -13.57 8.35
C ILE A 121 -2.03 -12.05 8.23
N THR A 122 -2.53 -11.57 7.10
CA THR A 122 -2.49 -10.15 6.75
C THR A 122 -3.90 -9.58 6.60
N ARG A 123 -4.46 -8.94 7.65
CA ARG A 123 -5.63 -8.05 7.47
C ARG A 123 -5.20 -6.84 6.64
N SER A 124 -5.98 -6.41 5.63
CA SER A 124 -5.69 -5.17 4.88
C SER A 124 -5.43 -4.03 5.88
N THR A 125 -4.19 -3.57 5.89
CA THR A 125 -3.75 -2.33 6.57
C THR A 125 -3.53 -1.23 5.55
N ASP A 126 -4.17 -1.33 4.38
CA ASP A 126 -4.33 -0.15 3.55
C ASP A 126 -5.19 0.79 4.39
N VAL A 127 -4.60 1.91 4.81
CA VAL A 127 -5.38 2.96 5.47
C VAL A 127 -6.52 3.26 4.52
N LYS A 128 -7.75 2.87 4.90
CA LYS A 128 -8.94 2.98 4.05
C LYS A 128 -9.01 4.41 3.52
N GLY A 129 -8.95 4.57 2.20
CA GLY A 129 -9.01 5.87 1.52
C GLY A 129 -7.66 6.47 1.12
N VAL A 130 -6.54 5.79 1.33
CA VAL A 130 -5.24 6.15 0.73
C VAL A 130 -5.09 5.40 -0.59
N ALA A 131 -4.75 6.10 -1.68
CA ALA A 131 -4.51 5.45 -2.97
C ALA A 131 -3.22 4.61 -2.92
N ALA A 132 -2.99 3.76 -3.92
CA ALA A 132 -1.74 3.01 -4.03
C ALA A 132 -0.53 3.95 -4.11
N ASP A 133 0.64 3.42 -3.72
CA ASP A 133 1.95 4.04 -3.94
C ASP A 133 2.21 5.38 -3.23
N TYR A 134 1.47 5.67 -2.15
CA TYR A 134 1.80 6.78 -1.27
C TYR A 134 3.14 6.54 -0.56
N ALA A 135 4.02 7.53 -0.62
CA ALA A 135 5.32 7.55 0.03
C ALA A 135 5.54 8.86 0.81
N ILE A 136 6.51 8.80 1.72
CA ILE A 136 6.97 9.94 2.51
C ILE A 136 8.39 10.30 2.06
N ALA A 137 8.57 11.52 1.58
CA ALA A 137 9.88 12.12 1.38
C ALA A 137 10.17 13.10 2.53
N ARG A 138 11.44 13.26 2.89
CA ARG A 138 11.86 14.19 3.94
C ARG A 138 13.27 14.70 3.65
N GLY A 139 13.60 15.84 4.22
CA GLY A 139 14.95 16.37 4.14
C GLY A 139 15.13 17.64 4.94
N GLN A 140 16.36 18.13 4.86
CA GLN A 140 16.75 19.45 5.33
C GLN A 140 17.09 20.28 4.10
N HIS A 141 16.60 21.52 4.06
CA HIS A 141 16.87 22.47 2.99
C HIS A 141 17.57 23.70 3.57
N THR A 142 18.67 24.13 2.93
CA THR A 142 19.34 25.39 3.26
C THR A 142 18.73 26.49 2.41
N THR A 143 18.17 27.52 3.03
CA THR A 143 17.50 28.59 2.30
C THR A 143 18.48 29.36 1.42
N VAL A 144 18.08 29.65 0.19
CA VAL A 144 18.88 30.44 -0.77
C VAL A 144 18.10 31.60 -1.37
N ALA A 145 16.78 31.54 -1.30
CA ALA A 145 15.86 32.61 -1.65
C ALA A 145 14.68 32.65 -0.67
N ALA A 146 13.84 33.69 -0.80
CA ALA A 146 12.62 33.80 0.01
C ALA A 146 11.58 32.71 -0.33
N SER A 147 11.69 32.10 -1.51
CA SER A 147 10.87 30.98 -1.96
C SER A 147 11.73 30.02 -2.77
N ASP A 148 12.17 28.95 -2.13
CA ASP A 148 13.01 27.92 -2.73
C ASP A 148 12.16 26.78 -3.29
N THR A 149 12.56 26.24 -4.45
CA THR A 149 11.96 25.01 -4.98
C THR A 149 12.79 23.81 -4.54
N VAL A 150 12.15 22.87 -3.85
CA VAL A 150 12.79 21.65 -3.36
C VAL A 150 12.20 20.45 -4.07
N VAL A 151 13.05 19.68 -4.75
CA VAL A 151 12.68 18.42 -5.41
C VAL A 151 12.61 17.33 -4.34
N THR A 152 11.45 16.68 -4.21
CA THR A 152 11.24 15.70 -3.13
C THR A 152 11.59 14.26 -3.53
N GLY A 153 11.71 13.99 -4.83
CA GLY A 153 11.87 12.64 -5.37
C GLY A 153 10.55 11.85 -5.53
N LEU A 154 9.42 12.47 -5.21
CA LEU A 154 8.08 11.94 -5.47
C LEU A 154 7.62 12.30 -6.89
N SER A 155 6.70 11.53 -7.47
CA SER A 155 6.06 11.85 -8.75
C SER A 155 5.04 12.98 -8.61
N THR A 156 4.25 12.98 -7.53
CA THR A 156 3.37 14.08 -7.15
C THR A 156 3.38 14.28 -5.63
N VAL A 157 3.13 15.49 -5.16
CA VAL A 157 3.03 15.84 -3.74
C VAL A 157 1.58 16.15 -3.38
N VAL A 158 1.07 15.51 -2.34
CA VAL A 158 -0.29 15.70 -1.83
C VAL A 158 -0.30 16.65 -0.64
N SER A 159 0.72 16.58 0.21
CA SER A 159 0.87 17.46 1.37
C SER A 159 2.35 17.68 1.70
N VAL A 160 2.67 18.83 2.28
CA VAL A 160 4.01 19.14 2.78
C VAL A 160 3.91 19.98 4.04
N VAL A 161 4.79 19.70 4.99
CA VAL A 161 5.01 20.52 6.20
C VAL A 161 6.48 20.87 6.28
N ALA A 162 6.78 22.05 6.82
CA ALA A 162 8.14 22.50 7.06
C ALA A 162 8.25 23.26 8.38
N SER A 163 9.43 23.19 9.00
CA SER A 163 9.76 23.88 10.23
C SER A 163 11.20 24.39 10.18
N MET A 164 11.43 25.57 10.73
CA MET A 164 12.79 26.08 10.95
C MET A 164 13.56 25.09 11.82
N GLU A 165 14.74 24.69 11.36
CA GLU A 165 15.71 23.96 12.18
C GLU A 165 16.68 24.93 12.84
N SER A 166 17.20 25.88 12.06
CA SER A 166 17.98 26.96 12.64
C SER A 166 17.12 27.82 13.55
N ASP A 167 17.72 28.35 14.61
CA ASP A 167 17.04 29.28 15.50
C ASP A 167 16.42 30.45 14.70
N PRO A 168 15.12 30.74 14.90
CA PRO A 168 14.48 31.87 14.27
C PRO A 168 15.09 33.18 14.80
N VAL A 169 15.29 34.11 13.88
CA VAL A 169 15.72 35.49 14.16
C VAL A 169 14.73 36.43 13.47
N ASP A 170 14.90 37.75 13.54
CA ASP A 170 13.95 38.67 12.88
C ASP A 170 13.83 38.42 11.36
N ASP A 171 14.89 37.93 10.72
CA ASP A 171 14.95 37.56 9.31
C ASP A 171 15.80 36.28 9.10
N PRO A 172 15.20 35.10 8.85
CA PRO A 172 13.78 34.76 8.92
C PRO A 172 13.33 34.31 10.32
N PHE A 173 12.09 34.65 10.69
CA PHE A 173 11.47 34.26 11.96
C PHE A 173 10.53 33.05 11.84
N MET A 174 10.11 32.73 10.61
CA MET A 174 9.30 31.54 10.33
C MET A 174 9.44 31.07 8.89
N CYS A 175 8.95 29.86 8.63
CA CYS A 175 8.87 29.28 7.31
C CYS A 175 7.46 28.75 7.02
N SER A 176 7.14 28.59 5.74
CA SER A 176 5.98 27.84 5.29
C SER A 176 6.34 26.94 4.11
N ALA A 177 5.53 25.90 3.86
CA ALA A 177 5.69 25.05 2.70
C ALA A 177 4.40 25.01 1.88
N ALA A 178 4.54 24.87 0.56
CA ALA A 178 3.42 24.73 -0.34
C ALA A 178 3.72 23.71 -1.43
N LYS A 179 2.81 22.77 -1.66
CA LYS A 179 2.90 21.84 -2.80
C LYS A 179 2.69 22.54 -4.16
N GLY A 180 2.16 23.77 -4.17
CA GLY A 180 1.75 24.43 -5.41
C GLY A 180 0.61 23.70 -6.14
N ASP A 181 0.57 23.85 -7.45
CA ASP A 181 -0.49 23.26 -8.28
C ASP A 181 -0.24 21.77 -8.63
N GLN A 182 1.01 21.31 -8.56
CA GLN A 182 1.45 19.99 -9.06
C GLN A 182 1.15 19.76 -10.56
N ALA A 183 0.99 20.85 -11.32
CA ALA A 183 0.72 20.87 -12.75
C ALA A 183 1.73 21.75 -13.53
N GLY A 184 2.61 22.47 -12.83
CA GLY A 184 3.67 23.25 -13.45
C GLY A 184 4.41 24.21 -12.52
N ALA A 185 3.86 24.53 -11.34
CA ALA A 185 4.48 25.46 -10.40
C ALA A 185 4.27 25.03 -8.92
N PRO A 186 5.28 24.43 -8.26
CA PRO A 186 6.54 23.97 -8.84
C PRO A 186 6.29 22.74 -9.73
N ALA A 187 7.33 22.26 -10.41
CA ALA A 187 7.23 21.00 -11.15
C ALA A 187 6.63 19.89 -10.25
N ALA A 188 5.82 19.00 -10.83
CA ALA A 188 5.24 17.89 -10.11
C ALA A 188 6.33 17.12 -9.34
N GLY A 189 6.02 16.72 -8.10
CA GLY A 189 7.01 16.09 -7.23
C GLY A 189 7.92 17.07 -6.47
N SER A 190 7.76 18.37 -6.67
CA SER A 190 8.49 19.40 -5.94
C SER A 190 7.58 20.21 -5.02
N VAL A 191 8.18 20.97 -4.12
CA VAL A 191 7.49 21.86 -3.17
C VAL A 191 8.19 23.21 -3.12
N TYR A 192 7.47 24.24 -2.69
CA TYR A 192 8.06 25.49 -2.27
C TYR A 192 8.33 25.47 -0.77
N ILE A 193 9.52 25.89 -0.37
CA ILE A 193 9.84 26.29 1.00
C ILE A 193 10.02 27.81 1.00
N LYS A 194 9.18 28.51 1.76
CA LYS A 194 9.19 29.96 1.87
C LYS A 194 9.64 30.38 3.25
N THR A 195 10.41 31.45 3.33
CA THR A 195 10.83 32.04 4.61
C THR A 195 10.38 33.47 4.73
N TRP A 196 10.04 33.85 5.96
CA TRP A 196 9.39 35.12 6.27
C TRP A 196 10.13 35.84 7.38
N LYS A 197 10.21 37.16 7.24
CA LYS A 197 10.78 38.07 8.24
C LYS A 197 9.70 38.92 8.88
N ASN A 198 10.00 39.40 10.08
CA ASN A 198 9.16 40.38 10.75
C ASN A 198 9.32 41.73 10.03
N THR A 199 8.21 42.46 9.88
CA THR A 199 8.19 43.80 9.25
C THR A 199 8.57 44.90 10.23
N GLY A 200 8.55 44.59 11.53
CA GLY A 200 8.79 45.55 12.60
C GLY A 200 7.61 46.52 12.79
N GLY A 201 7.61 47.24 13.91
CA GLY A 201 6.56 48.20 14.23
C GLY A 201 5.21 47.56 14.58
N THR A 202 4.12 48.23 14.20
CA THR A 202 2.73 47.82 14.51
C THR A 202 2.08 46.96 13.44
N ASP A 203 2.75 46.72 12.30
CA ASP A 203 2.20 45.90 11.22
C ASP A 203 2.55 44.42 11.45
N PRO A 204 1.57 43.55 11.72
CA PRO A 204 1.82 42.14 11.93
C PRO A 204 2.04 41.37 10.62
N THR A 205 1.97 42.02 9.45
CA THR A 205 2.07 41.36 8.15
C THR A 205 3.50 40.88 7.90
N PRO A 206 3.76 39.57 7.77
CA PRO A 206 5.09 39.06 7.48
C PRO A 206 5.54 39.41 6.06
N LEU A 207 6.82 39.73 5.90
CA LEU A 207 7.43 39.97 4.58
C LEU A 207 8.34 38.82 4.17
N ALA A 208 8.64 38.73 2.88
CA ALA A 208 9.63 37.80 2.35
C ALA A 208 10.99 38.00 3.04
N ALA A 209 11.61 36.91 3.47
CA ALA A 209 12.93 36.93 4.08
C ALA A 209 13.97 37.49 3.11
N THR A 210 14.96 38.19 3.67
CA THR A 210 16.10 38.75 2.92
C THR A 210 17.43 38.17 3.37
N THR A 211 17.44 37.42 4.48
CA THR A 211 18.59 36.70 5.00
C THR A 211 18.40 35.21 4.76
N PHE A 212 19.42 34.57 4.19
CA PHE A 212 19.38 33.16 3.77
C PHE A 212 20.42 32.34 4.53
N SER A 213 20.63 31.08 4.13
CA SER A 213 21.49 30.09 4.81
C SER A 213 20.91 29.54 6.12
N LYS A 214 19.60 29.66 6.33
CA LYS A 214 18.92 28.99 7.44
C LYS A 214 18.48 27.60 7.01
N LEU A 215 18.53 26.67 7.95
CA LEU A 215 18.12 25.28 7.72
C LEU A 215 16.62 25.14 8.02
N VAL A 216 15.91 24.46 7.12
CA VAL A 216 14.49 24.14 7.23
C VAL A 216 14.30 22.64 7.05
N ASN A 217 13.73 21.98 8.06
CA ASN A 217 13.30 20.60 7.95
C ASN A 217 11.96 20.52 7.23
N TRP A 218 11.79 19.53 6.37
CA TRP A 218 10.55 19.31 5.64
C TRP A 218 10.19 17.83 5.54
N ILE A 219 8.89 17.57 5.49
CA ILE A 219 8.30 16.25 5.24
C ILE A 219 7.20 16.45 4.19
N ALA A 220 7.25 15.66 3.12
CA ALA A 220 6.27 15.64 2.06
C ALA A 220 5.64 14.25 1.95
N VAL A 221 4.34 14.21 1.68
CA VAL A 221 3.56 13.01 1.40
C VAL A 221 3.08 13.10 -0.04
N GLY A 222 3.23 12.03 -0.81
CA GLY A 222 2.87 12.02 -2.22
C GLY A 222 2.96 10.63 -2.83
N THR A 223 2.98 10.54 -4.15
CA THR A 223 3.02 9.26 -4.88
C THR A 223 4.41 9.01 -5.47
N LEU A 224 4.79 7.74 -5.63
CA LEU A 224 5.96 7.33 -6.43
C LEU A 224 5.60 7.16 -7.90
#